data_AF-A0A368T9D1-F1
#
_entry.id   AF-A0A368T9D1-F1
#
_cell.length_a   1.000
_cell.length_b   1.000
_cell.length_c   1.000
_cell.angle_alpha   90.00
_cell.angle_beta   90.00
_cell.angle_gamma   90.00
#
_symmetry.space_group_name_H-M   'P 1'
#
loop_
_entity.id
_entity.type
_entity.pdbx_description
1 polymer ?
#
loop_
_entity_poly.entity_id
_entity_poly.type
_entity_poly.pdbx_seq_one_letter_code
_entity_poly.pdbx_strand_id
1 'polypeptide(L)' 'MLMAPAVEASSDIRIAARTEFATTSDITLQNLRATDSAINESPCGVRITLRSNTLVNSRLNVCSGSAGAGR' A
#
# COMPACT_ATOMS: atom_id res chain seq x y z
N MET A 1 21.03 7.95 13.17
CA MET A 1 19.97 6.93 12.99
C MET A 1 18.82 7.62 12.27
N LEU A 2 18.63 7.35 10.98
CA LEU A 2 17.54 7.92 10.20
C LEU A 2 16.30 7.05 10.40
N MET A 3 15.23 7.63 10.95
CA MET A 3 13.94 6.96 11.08
C MET A 3 13.32 6.83 9.69
N ALA A 4 12.92 5.62 9.31
CA ALA A 4 12.09 5.41 8.13
C ALA A 4 10.72 6.06 8.36
N PRO A 5 10.03 6.51 7.29
CA PRO A 5 8.64 6.94 7.39
C PRO A 5 7.80 5.80 7.98
N ALA A 6 7.04 6.12 9.04
CA ALA A 6 6.18 5.17 9.73
C ALA A 6 4.71 5.58 9.57
N VAL A 7 3.85 4.59 9.32
CA VAL A 7 2.40 4.75 9.35
C VAL A 7 1.89 4.01 10.57
N GLU A 8 1.30 4.74 11.52
CA GLU A 8 0.98 4.25 12.86
C GLU A 8 -0.53 4.31 13.12
N ALA A 9 -1.06 3.26 13.79
CA ALA A 9 -2.29 3.05 14.58
C ALA A 9 -3.63 3.76 14.24
N SER A 10 -3.66 4.87 13.52
CA SER A 10 -4.86 5.56 13.06
C SER A 10 -4.87 5.85 11.55
N SER A 11 -3.78 5.55 10.84
CA SER A 11 -3.65 5.87 9.41
C SER A 11 -3.49 4.60 8.58
N ASP A 12 -4.39 4.40 7.63
CA ASP A 12 -4.26 3.42 6.58
C ASP A 12 -3.64 4.06 5.35
N ILE A 13 -2.84 3.30 4.59
CA ILE A 13 -2.48 3.69 3.23
C ILE A 13 -3.60 3.20 2.32
N ARG A 14 -4.25 4.10 1.58
CA ARG A 14 -5.29 3.74 0.61
C ARG A 14 -4.89 4.12 -0.82
N ILE A 15 -4.87 3.12 -1.69
CA ILE A 15 -4.72 3.26 -3.13
C ILE A 15 -6.12 3.17 -3.73
N ALA A 16 -6.63 4.30 -4.20
CA ALA A 16 -7.99 4.37 -4.75
C ALA A 16 -8.07 5.44 -5.83
N ALA A 17 -8.90 5.18 -6.84
CA ALA A 17 -9.41 6.17 -7.77
C ALA A 17 -10.93 6.26 -7.64
N ARG A 18 -11.49 7.44 -7.89
CA ARG A 18 -12.95 7.60 -8.06
C ARG A 18 -13.33 7.33 -9.51
N THR A 19 -14.58 6.95 -9.75
CA THR A 19 -15.09 6.54 -11.06
C THR A 19 -15.05 7.63 -12.13
N GLU A 20 -15.07 8.90 -11.71
CA GLU A 20 -14.98 10.08 -12.57
C GLU A 20 -13.53 10.42 -12.99
N PHE A 21 -12.54 9.72 -12.44
CA PHE A 21 -11.13 9.91 -12.76
C PHE A 21 -10.53 8.66 -13.36
N ALA A 22 -9.38 8.83 -14.03
CA ALA A 22 -8.60 7.70 -14.50
C ALA A 22 -8.20 6.79 -13.32
N THR A 23 -8.19 5.47 -13.58
CA THR A 23 -7.75 4.47 -12.62
C THR A 23 -6.33 4.74 -12.14
N THR A 24 -6.08 4.53 -10.85
CA THR A 24 -4.74 4.62 -10.26
C THR A 24 -3.80 3.65 -10.97
N SER A 25 -2.67 4.15 -11.46
CA SER A 25 -1.71 3.36 -12.21
C SER A 25 -0.27 3.75 -11.89
N ASP A 26 0.65 2.81 -12.11
CA ASP A 26 2.10 3.05 -12.05
C ASP A 26 2.63 3.56 -10.69
N ILE A 27 2.00 3.12 -9.61
CA ILE A 27 2.41 3.48 -8.24
C ILE A 27 3.37 2.43 -7.69
N THR A 28 4.46 2.91 -7.08
CA THR A 28 5.35 2.10 -6.24
C THR A 28 5.28 2.56 -4.79
N LEU A 29 4.94 1.64 -3.88
CA LEU A 29 5.10 1.81 -2.43
C LEU A 29 6.32 1.00 -1.99
N GLN A 30 7.35 1.67 -1.46
CA GLN A 30 8.60 1.01 -1.11
C GLN A 30 9.27 1.55 0.16
N ASN A 31 9.99 0.66 0.86
CA ASN A 31 10.81 0.99 2.03
C ASN A 31 10.02 1.68 3.15
N LEU A 32 8.76 1.30 3.32
CA LEU A 32 7.88 1.81 4.37
C LEU A 32 7.77 0.82 5.53
N ARG A 33 7.55 1.32 6.74
CA ARG A 33 7.10 0.52 7.87
C ARG A 33 5.66 0.90 8.23
N ALA A 34 4.76 -0.07 8.16
CA ALA A 34 3.38 0.08 8.63
C ALA A 34 3.22 -0.67 9.96
N THR A 35 2.68 0.01 10.97
CA THR A 35 2.46 -0.52 12.32
C THR A 35 1.00 -0.34 12.69
N ASP A 36 0.35 -1.41 13.15
CA ASP A 36 -1.06 -1.37 13.60
C ASP A 36 -2.00 -0.72 12.56
N SER A 37 -1.78 -1.02 11.27
CA SER A 37 -2.35 -0.31 10.11
C SER A 37 -2.78 -1.27 8.98
N ALA A 38 -3.41 -0.75 7.93
CA ALA A 38 -3.63 -1.47 6.68
C ALA A 38 -3.14 -0.70 5.43
N ILE A 39 -2.68 -1.47 4.44
CA ILE A 39 -2.55 -1.02 3.05
C ILE A 39 -3.74 -1.57 2.27
N ASN A 40 -4.59 -0.70 1.75
CA ASN A 40 -5.84 -1.04 1.09
C ASN A 40 -5.85 -0.58 -0.37
N GLU A 41 -6.18 -1.47 -1.29
CA GLU A 41 -6.40 -1.16 -2.70
C GLU A 41 -7.86 -1.42 -3.09
N SER A 42 -8.57 -0.36 -3.47
CA SER A 42 -9.97 -0.46 -3.92
C SER A 42 -10.44 0.87 -4.53
N PRO A 43 -10.80 0.91 -5.83
CA PRO A 43 -10.76 -0.18 -6.82
C PRO A 43 -9.33 -0.60 -7.20
N CYS A 44 -9.18 -1.75 -7.87
CA CYS A 44 -7.87 -2.25 -8.30
C CYS A 44 -7.21 -1.30 -9.30
N GLY A 45 -5.96 -0.94 -9.01
CA GLY A 45 -5.11 -0.16 -9.88
C GLY A 45 -4.41 -1.03 -10.93
N VAL A 46 -3.62 -0.37 -11.78
CA VAL A 46 -2.84 -1.01 -12.84
C VAL A 46 -1.35 -0.82 -12.56
N ARG A 47 -0.56 -1.91 -12.60
CA ARG A 47 0.89 -1.89 -12.33
C ARG A 47 1.26 -1.27 -10.97
N ILE A 48 0.53 -1.67 -9.94
CA ILE A 48 0.84 -1.30 -8.56
C ILE A 48 1.95 -2.22 -8.04
N THR A 49 3.00 -1.63 -7.47
CA THR A 49 4.16 -2.37 -6.93
C THR A 49 4.36 -2.04 -5.46
N LEU A 50 4.45 -3.06 -4.62
CA LEU A 50 4.79 -2.99 -3.20
C LEU A 50 6.10 -3.75 -3.00
N ARG A 51 7.17 -3.08 -2.57
CA ARG A 51 8.48 -3.73 -2.39
C ARG A 51 9.19 -3.29 -1.11
N SER A 52 9.83 -4.22 -0.43
CA SER A 52 10.66 -3.93 0.75
C SER A 52 9.92 -3.14 1.84
N ASN A 53 8.61 -3.39 1.99
CA ASN A 53 7.82 -2.80 3.07
C ASN A 53 7.82 -3.75 4.27
N THR A 54 7.90 -3.19 5.48
CA THR A 54 7.81 -3.94 6.73
C THR A 54 6.41 -3.75 7.32
N LEU A 55 5.68 -4.85 7.52
CA LEU A 55 4.36 -4.83 8.16
C LEU A 55 4.49 -5.36 9.59
N VAL A 56 4.06 -4.56 10.57
CA VAL A 56 4.04 -4.95 11.98
C VAL A 56 2.60 -4.85 12.46
N ASN A 57 2.02 -5.99 12.87
CA ASN A 57 0.60 -6.08 13.25
C ASN A 57 -0.34 -5.37 12.25
N SER A 58 -0.09 -5.56 10.95
CA SER A 58 -0.74 -4.79 9.88
C SER A 58 -1.33 -5.71 8.81
N ARG A 59 -2.29 -5.19 8.04
CA ARG A 59 -2.96 -5.93 6.95
C ARG A 59 -2.51 -5.43 5.57
N LEU A 60 -2.48 -6.34 4.61
CA LEU A 60 -2.19 -6.05 3.21
C LEU A 60 -3.37 -6.50 2.35
N ASN A 61 -4.26 -5.57 2.03
CA ASN A 61 -5.49 -5.80 1.27
C ASN A 61 -5.34 -5.22 -0.14
N VAL A 62 -4.51 -5.87 -0.95
CA VAL A 62 -4.20 -5.43 -2.33
C VAL A 62 -4.74 -6.40 -3.36
N CYS A 63 -4.94 -5.93 -4.59
CA CYS A 63 -5.48 -6.76 -5.65
C CYS A 63 -4.46 -7.81 -6.13
N SER A 64 -4.94 -8.94 -6.67
CA SER A 64 -4.07 -10.05 -7.13
C SER A 64 -3.08 -9.68 -8.23
N GLY A 65 -3.32 -8.59 -8.96
CA GLY A 65 -2.41 -8.05 -9.98
C GLY A 65 -1.31 -7.14 -9.43
N SER A 66 -1.33 -6.82 -8.14
CA SER A 66 -0.36 -5.94 -7.50
C SER A 66 0.89 -6.74 -7.10
N ALA A 67 2.04 -6.37 -7.68
CA ALA A 67 3.30 -7.04 -7.41
C ALA A 67 3.74 -6.73 -5.97
N GLY A 68 3.96 -7.76 -5.14
CA GLY A 68 4.27 -7.60 -3.71
C GLY A 68 3.11 -7.93 -2.76
N ALA A 69 1.96 -8.34 -3.31
CA ALA A 69 0.88 -8.98 -2.57
C ALA A 69 1.32 -10.37 -2.08
N GLY A 70 2.07 -10.45 -0.98
CA GLY A 70 2.35 -11.72 -0.29
C GLY A 70 3.63 -12.45 -0.72
N ARG A 71 4.78 -11.88 -0.37
CA ARG A 71 5.96 -12.66 0.02
C ARG A 71 6.52 -12.13 1.33
#